data_AF-A0AAW0Y5E3-F1
#
_entry.id   AF-A0AAW0Y5E3-F1
#
_cell.length_a   1.000
_cell.length_b   1.000
_cell.length_c   1.000
_cell.angle_alpha   90.00
_cell.angle_beta   90.00
_cell.angle_gamma   90.00
#
_symmetry.space_group_name_H-M   'P 1'
#
loop_
_entity.id
_entity.type
_entity.pdbx_description
1 polymer ?
#
loop_
_entity_poly.entity_id
_entity_poly.type
_entity_poly.pdbx_seq_one_letter_code
_entity_poly.pdbx_strand_id
1 'polypeptide(L)'
;MIVGGRAGVKEVLLHHSLRNTIHAIYLAVHTSALLNLSFRALQRHRYSYLQEKVTWEVPTCCEVLVYRRCLFCNNGEAGIKVINKVNFSMMSHLEDTQFIDESHNFMGHRMRFAVIRYFPYSDYTPLTEEAGSLVLFRDCVDARLVMVLSSLLNVSMEIREVPERSWGTENNGIFNGMLGYFQQEEIDIGGPLGSTEERMKVVEFAGAYQADVISLVSLQPTPLPQHMSIIRPFTGSLWLALLVS
;
A
#
# COMPACT_ATOMS: atom_id res chain seq x y z
N MET A 1 -0.53 -2.76 -20.67
CA MET A 1 0.02 -2.06 -21.85
C MET A 1 -1.08 -1.22 -22.48
N ILE A 2 -0.85 0.07 -22.71
CA ILE A 2 -1.82 1.00 -23.29
C ILE A 2 -1.23 1.57 -24.59
N VAL A 3 -2.04 1.78 -25.63
CA VAL A 3 -1.60 2.31 -26.92
C VAL A 3 -2.39 3.59 -27.23
N GLY A 4 -1.72 4.63 -27.71
CA GLY A 4 -2.40 5.83 -28.16
C GLY A 4 -1.48 6.89 -28.78
N GLY A 5 -1.97 8.12 -28.87
CA GLY A 5 -1.23 9.24 -29.44
C GLY A 5 -0.21 9.85 -28.49
N ARG A 6 0.88 10.40 -29.02
CA ARG A 6 1.97 11.01 -28.22
C ARG A 6 1.51 12.12 -27.26
N ALA A 7 0.45 12.86 -27.60
CA ALA A 7 -0.07 13.95 -26.77
C ALA A 7 -0.73 13.45 -25.46
N GLY A 8 -1.30 12.24 -25.44
CA GLY A 8 -2.06 11.70 -24.31
C GLY A 8 -1.24 10.88 -23.30
N VAL A 9 0.05 10.70 -23.54
CA VAL A 9 0.92 9.83 -22.72
C VAL A 9 0.90 10.24 -21.24
N LYS A 10 1.02 11.54 -20.96
CA LYS A 10 1.07 12.06 -19.59
C LYS A 10 -0.24 11.86 -18.86
N GLU A 11 -1.35 12.22 -19.50
CA GLU A 11 -2.69 12.11 -18.94
C GLU A 11 -3.04 10.66 -18.60
N VAL A 12 -2.67 9.71 -19.46
CA VAL A 12 -2.95 8.30 -19.26
C VAL A 12 -2.04 7.68 -18.21
N LEU A 13 -0.71 7.82 -18.32
CA LEU A 13 0.23 7.15 -17.41
C LEU A 13 0.24 7.74 -16.00
N LEU A 14 -0.12 9.02 -15.84
CA LEU A 14 -0.23 9.68 -14.55
C LEU A 14 -1.68 9.74 -14.04
N HIS A 15 -2.62 9.05 -14.72
CA HIS A 15 -4.01 8.99 -14.28
C HIS A 15 -4.12 8.40 -12.86
N HIS A 16 -5.13 8.84 -12.11
CA HIS A 16 -5.33 8.40 -10.73
C HIS A 16 -5.52 6.87 -10.61
N SER A 17 -6.12 6.24 -11.61
CA SER A 17 -6.39 4.79 -11.61
C SER A 17 -5.13 3.94 -11.74
N LEU A 18 -4.02 4.52 -12.21
CA LEU A 18 -2.73 3.84 -12.34
C LEU A 18 -1.77 4.21 -11.20
N ARG A 19 -2.26 4.86 -10.13
CA ARG A 19 -1.42 5.39 -9.05
C ARG A 19 -0.57 4.33 -8.36
N ASN A 20 -1.15 3.15 -8.12
CA ASN A 20 -0.48 2.02 -7.46
C ASN A 20 0.13 1.02 -8.46
N THR A 21 0.21 1.36 -9.74
CA THR A 21 0.73 0.44 -10.75
C THR A 21 2.24 0.65 -10.92
N ILE A 22 3.04 -0.31 -10.43
CA ILE A 22 4.51 -0.32 -10.53
C ILE A 22 4.96 -0.34 -11.99
N HIS A 23 4.20 -1.05 -12.85
CA HIS A 23 4.53 -1.25 -14.24
C HIS A 23 3.38 -0.82 -15.15
N ALA A 24 3.49 0.38 -15.72
CA ALA A 24 2.61 0.84 -16.78
C ALA A 24 3.44 1.23 -18.01
N ILE A 25 3.17 0.55 -19.12
CA ILE A 25 3.82 0.79 -20.41
C ILE A 25 2.79 1.42 -21.35
N TYR A 26 3.15 2.58 -21.92
CA TYR A 26 2.38 3.27 -22.95
C TYR A 26 3.16 3.30 -24.27
N LEU A 27 2.52 2.82 -25.33
CA LEU A 27 3.04 2.86 -26.69
C LEU A 27 2.44 4.06 -27.42
N ALA A 28 3.26 5.06 -27.70
CA ALA A 28 2.84 6.20 -28.50
C ALA A 28 3.15 5.97 -29.97
N VAL A 29 2.11 5.99 -30.80
CA VAL A 29 2.22 5.87 -32.25
C VAL A 29 2.11 7.25 -32.90
N HIS A 30 2.96 7.53 -33.90
CA HIS A 30 2.91 8.79 -34.64
C HIS A 30 1.55 8.96 -35.35
N THR A 31 0.91 10.12 -35.19
CA THR A 31 -0.50 10.36 -35.57
C THR A 31 -0.80 10.24 -37.06
N SER A 32 0.19 10.39 -37.94
CA SER A 32 0.04 10.11 -39.38
C SER A 32 -0.20 8.63 -39.70
N ALA A 33 0.17 7.71 -38.80
CA ALA A 33 -0.06 6.27 -38.98
C ALA A 33 -1.45 5.83 -38.49
N LEU A 34 -1.99 6.48 -37.46
CA LEU A 34 -3.31 6.13 -36.88
C LEU A 34 -4.47 6.45 -37.84
N LEU A 35 -4.34 7.49 -38.68
CA LEU A 35 -5.33 7.82 -39.72
C LEU A 35 -5.44 6.71 -40.78
N ASN A 36 -4.38 5.94 -41.03
CA ASN A 36 -4.42 4.80 -41.96
C ASN A 36 -4.89 3.50 -41.29
N LEU A 37 -4.73 3.36 -39.97
CA LEU A 37 -5.20 2.20 -39.20
C LEU A 37 -6.72 2.25 -38.93
N SER A 38 -7.26 3.44 -38.63
CA SER A 38 -8.69 3.60 -38.31
C SER A 38 -9.62 3.39 -39.53
N PHE A 39 -9.14 3.65 -40.75
CA PHE A 39 -9.95 3.47 -41.96
C PHE A 39 -10.03 2.01 -42.44
N ARG A 40 -9.03 1.16 -42.12
CA ARG A 40 -9.02 -0.26 -42.54
C ARG A 40 -9.62 -1.22 -41.52
N ALA A 41 -9.61 -0.88 -40.23
CA ALA A 41 -10.18 -1.74 -39.18
C ALA A 41 -11.72 -1.70 -39.12
N LEU A 42 -12.34 -0.58 -39.49
CA LEU A 42 -13.81 -0.44 -39.44
C LEU A 42 -14.53 -1.08 -40.64
N GLN A 43 -13.82 -1.56 -41.66
CA GLN A 43 -14.43 -2.10 -42.89
C GLN A 43 -14.36 -3.63 -43.01
N ARG A 44 -13.81 -4.36 -42.03
CA ARG A 44 -13.62 -5.84 -42.10
C ARG A 44 -14.19 -6.66 -40.94
N HIS A 45 -15.18 -6.13 -40.20
CA HIS A 45 -16.03 -6.98 -39.37
C HIS A 45 -17.26 -7.48 -40.15
N ARG A 46 -17.01 -8.28 -41.18
CA ARG A 46 -17.99 -9.25 -41.69
C ARG A 46 -17.25 -10.39 -42.39
N TYR A 47 -17.47 -11.59 -41.87
CA TYR A 47 -17.16 -12.92 -42.43
C TYR A 47 -15.75 -13.51 -42.21
N SER A 48 -15.78 -14.59 -41.42
CA SER A 48 -15.23 -15.93 -41.69
C SER A 48 -13.73 -16.20 -41.53
N TYR A 49 -13.44 -16.90 -40.43
CA TYR A 49 -12.77 -18.21 -40.39
C TYR A 49 -12.34 -18.74 -41.77
N LEU A 50 -11.07 -18.51 -42.15
CA LEU A 50 -10.27 -19.38 -43.01
C LEU A 50 -8.81 -18.98 -42.86
N GLN A 51 -7.99 -20.01 -42.79
CA GLN A 51 -6.57 -20.05 -42.45
C GLN A 51 -5.70 -19.55 -43.62
N GLU A 52 -5.89 -18.31 -44.06
CA GLU A 52 -4.97 -17.68 -45.01
C GLU A 52 -3.89 -16.91 -44.25
N LYS A 53 -2.63 -17.28 -44.51
CA LYS A 53 -1.44 -16.52 -44.13
C LYS A 53 -1.55 -15.13 -44.74
N VAL A 54 -2.17 -14.20 -44.01
CA VAL A 54 -2.09 -12.77 -44.30
C VAL A 54 -0.65 -12.36 -43.99
N THR A 55 0.18 -12.29 -45.02
CA THR A 55 1.41 -11.51 -44.99
C THR A 55 0.99 -10.06 -44.87
N TRP A 56 0.91 -9.58 -43.63
CA TRP A 56 0.82 -8.16 -43.35
C TRP A 56 2.12 -7.52 -43.87
N GLU A 57 2.08 -6.90 -45.05
CA GLU A 57 3.07 -5.88 -45.37
C GLU A 57 2.81 -4.70 -44.42
N VAL A 58 3.41 -4.81 -43.24
CA VAL A 58 3.38 -3.78 -42.22
C VAL A 58 4.23 -2.62 -42.75
N PRO A 59 3.68 -1.39 -42.86
CA PRO A 59 4.49 -0.26 -43.28
C PRO A 59 5.66 -0.08 -42.31
N THR A 60 6.87 -0.22 -42.83
CA THR A 60 8.18 -0.20 -42.14
C THR A 60 8.55 1.13 -41.46
N CYS A 61 7.60 2.06 -41.33
CA CYS A 61 7.89 3.47 -41.08
C CYS A 61 7.30 4.00 -39.77
N CYS A 62 6.69 3.16 -38.93
CA CYS A 62 6.06 3.63 -37.70
C CYS A 62 7.01 3.48 -36.51
N GLU A 63 7.73 4.56 -36.20
CA GLU A 63 8.46 4.67 -34.93
C GLU A 63 7.46 4.69 -33.77
N VAL A 64 7.59 3.73 -32.85
CA VAL A 64 6.82 3.64 -31.62
C VAL A 64 7.71 4.04 -30.46
N LEU A 65 7.24 5.02 -29.69
CA LEU A 65 7.89 5.40 -28.44
C LEU A 65 7.27 4.62 -27.28
N VAL A 66 8.10 3.95 -26.52
CA VAL A 66 7.71 3.18 -25.34
C VAL A 66 7.97 4.04 -24.11
N TYR A 67 6.90 4.39 -23.42
CA TYR A 67 6.94 5.15 -22.18
C TYR A 67 6.67 4.23 -20.99
N ARG A 68 7.46 4.39 -19.92
CA ARG A 68 7.21 3.81 -18.60
C ARG A 68 6.65 4.88 -17.68
N ARG A 69 5.71 4.50 -16.82
CA ARG A 69 5.52 5.19 -15.54
C ARG A 69 6.68 4.85 -14.61
N CYS A 70 7.22 5.86 -13.95
CA CYS A 70 8.19 5.72 -12.89
C CYS A 70 7.60 6.30 -11.61
N LEU A 71 7.59 5.52 -10.53
CA LEU A 71 6.98 5.98 -9.27
C LEU A 71 7.87 7.01 -8.56
N PHE A 72 9.19 6.92 -8.71
CA PHE A 72 10.16 7.77 -8.02
C PHE A 72 11.28 8.18 -8.99
N CYS A 73 11.04 9.06 -9.97
CA CYS A 73 12.08 9.41 -10.95
C CYS A 73 12.74 10.77 -10.74
N ASN A 74 12.00 11.75 -10.22
CA ASN A 74 12.47 13.12 -10.05
C ASN A 74 12.53 13.44 -8.55
N ASN A 75 13.63 13.10 -7.88
CA ASN A 75 13.78 13.28 -6.42
C ASN A 75 12.62 12.65 -5.61
N GLY A 76 12.11 11.49 -6.03
CA GLY A 76 10.99 10.82 -5.37
C GLY A 76 9.61 11.10 -5.96
N GLU A 77 9.48 11.99 -6.96
CA GLU A 77 8.18 12.22 -7.60
C GLU A 77 7.88 11.24 -8.76
N ALA A 78 6.59 10.92 -8.92
CA ALA A 78 6.10 10.12 -10.02
C ALA A 78 6.28 10.85 -11.36
N GLY A 79 6.79 10.14 -12.34
CA GLY A 79 7.14 10.69 -13.65
C GLY A 79 6.97 9.69 -14.77
N ILE A 80 7.36 10.12 -15.96
CA ILE A 80 7.32 9.30 -17.17
C ILE A 80 8.70 9.31 -17.80
N LYS A 81 9.19 8.11 -18.13
CA LYS A 81 10.48 7.92 -18.79
C LYS A 81 10.29 7.22 -20.12
N VAL A 82 10.95 7.71 -21.16
CA VAL A 82 11.03 6.96 -22.43
C VAL A 82 12.04 5.85 -22.23
N ILE A 83 11.58 4.59 -22.33
CA ILE A 83 12.45 3.42 -22.18
C ILE A 83 13.13 3.13 -23.52
N ASN A 84 12.34 3.14 -24.60
CA ASN A 84 12.80 2.67 -25.88
C ASN A 84 12.08 3.38 -27.04
N LYS A 85 12.76 3.37 -28.19
CA LYS A 85 12.23 3.79 -29.48
C LYS A 85 12.38 2.60 -30.42
N VAL A 86 11.27 1.95 -30.73
CA VAL A 86 11.25 0.71 -31.51
C VAL A 86 10.48 0.92 -32.80
N ASN A 87 10.96 0.27 -33.87
CA ASN A 87 10.17 0.14 -35.08
C ASN A 87 9.11 -0.95 -34.84
N PHE A 88 7.88 -0.74 -35.32
CA PHE A 88 6.73 -1.63 -35.02
C PHE A 88 7.01 -3.11 -35.37
N SER A 89 7.84 -3.37 -36.38
CA SER A 89 8.25 -4.72 -36.78
C SER A 89 9.14 -5.46 -35.77
N MET A 90 9.75 -4.76 -34.80
CA MET A 90 10.61 -5.33 -33.76
C MET A 90 9.93 -5.39 -32.37
N MET A 91 8.63 -5.09 -32.30
CA MET A 91 7.89 -4.98 -31.04
C MET A 91 7.71 -6.33 -30.31
N SER A 92 7.81 -7.46 -31.03
CA SER A 92 7.75 -8.81 -30.46
C SER A 92 8.96 -9.20 -29.59
N HIS A 93 10.00 -8.36 -29.53
CA HIS A 93 11.22 -8.61 -28.75
C HIS A 93 11.33 -7.74 -27.47
N LEU A 94 10.23 -7.11 -27.04
CA LEU A 94 10.22 -6.20 -25.88
C LEU A 94 10.18 -6.90 -24.50
N GLU A 95 10.35 -8.22 -24.42
CA GLU A 95 10.26 -8.94 -23.15
C GLU A 95 11.58 -9.00 -22.37
N ASP A 96 11.42 -9.01 -21.04
CA ASP A 96 12.37 -9.18 -19.93
C ASP A 96 13.38 -8.09 -19.55
N THR A 97 13.84 -7.21 -20.44
CA THR A 97 14.93 -6.25 -20.07
C THR A 97 14.46 -4.86 -19.61
N GLN A 98 13.16 -4.57 -19.62
CA GLN A 98 12.65 -3.21 -19.35
C GLN A 98 12.26 -2.95 -17.89
N PHE A 99 12.19 -3.99 -17.07
CA PHE A 99 11.90 -3.88 -15.65
C PHE A 99 13.22 -3.91 -14.87
N ILE A 100 13.96 -2.81 -14.93
CA ILE A 100 15.08 -2.60 -14.01
C ILE A 100 14.51 -2.62 -12.59
N ASP A 101 15.18 -3.39 -11.71
CA ASP A 101 14.90 -3.46 -10.28
C ASP A 101 15.17 -2.08 -9.65
N GLU A 102 14.13 -1.25 -9.64
CA GLU A 102 14.12 0.10 -9.07
C GLU A 102 13.71 0.07 -7.58
N SER A 103 13.68 -1.12 -6.95
CA SER A 103 13.31 -1.27 -5.53
C SER A 103 14.42 -0.82 -4.57
N HIS A 104 15.66 -0.76 -5.03
CA HIS A 104 16.80 -0.36 -4.20
C HIS A 104 16.90 1.17 -4.09
N ASN A 105 16.80 1.71 -2.85
CA ASN A 105 16.85 3.13 -2.49
C ASN A 105 15.71 4.01 -3.06
N PHE A 106 14.79 3.46 -3.86
CA PHE A 106 13.64 4.20 -4.42
C PHE A 106 14.05 5.57 -5.01
N MET A 107 15.21 5.60 -5.68
CA MET A 107 15.80 6.80 -6.29
C MET A 107 15.94 7.99 -5.32
N GLY A 108 16.21 7.71 -4.05
CA GLY A 108 16.41 8.72 -3.01
C GLY A 108 15.11 9.26 -2.40
N HIS A 109 13.97 8.60 -2.65
CA HIS A 109 12.71 8.97 -2.00
C HIS A 109 12.82 8.85 -0.48
N ARG A 110 12.38 9.88 0.23
CA ARG A 110 12.31 9.88 1.69
C ARG A 110 10.94 9.36 2.10
N MET A 111 10.90 8.13 2.58
CA MET A 111 9.67 7.46 2.94
C MET A 111 9.05 8.07 4.19
N ARG A 112 7.77 8.41 4.12
CA ARG A 112 7.00 8.98 5.22
C ARG A 112 6.32 7.87 6.00
N PHE A 113 6.68 7.73 7.27
CA PHE A 113 6.14 6.73 8.18
C PHE A 113 5.22 7.39 9.22
N ALA A 114 3.98 6.94 9.29
CA ALA A 114 3.00 7.41 10.27
C ALA A 114 2.90 6.46 11.46
N VAL A 115 2.89 7.01 12.67
CA VAL A 115 2.82 6.21 13.90
C VAL A 115 1.79 6.76 14.89
N ILE A 116 1.14 5.84 15.61
CA ILE A 116 0.30 6.11 16.77
C ILE A 116 0.90 5.36 17.95
N ARG A 117 0.92 5.95 19.15
CA ARG A 117 1.49 5.28 20.33
C ARG A 117 0.61 4.09 20.73
N TYR A 118 1.17 2.88 20.66
CA TYR A 118 0.49 1.64 20.99
C TYR A 118 1.51 0.62 21.52
N PHE A 119 1.84 0.73 22.81
CA PHE A 119 2.83 -0.14 23.44
C PHE A 119 2.34 -1.60 23.50
N PRO A 120 3.19 -2.62 23.21
CA PRO A 120 4.64 -2.55 22.98
C PRO A 120 5.09 -2.36 21.52
N TYR A 121 4.15 -2.15 20.59
CA TYR A 121 4.45 -2.12 19.16
C TYR A 121 5.06 -0.80 18.72
N SER A 122 4.43 0.30 19.14
CA SER A 122 4.80 1.64 18.74
C SER A 122 5.01 2.50 19.99
N ASP A 123 6.26 2.83 20.30
CA ASP A 123 6.61 3.77 21.35
C ASP A 123 7.66 4.77 20.84
N TYR A 124 7.49 6.05 21.20
CA TYR A 124 8.27 7.15 20.66
C TYR A 124 8.19 8.39 21.53
N THR A 125 9.14 9.29 21.35
CA THR A 125 9.13 10.66 21.91
C THR A 125 8.97 11.67 20.78
N PRO A 126 7.96 12.54 20.84
CA PRO A 126 7.83 13.61 19.86
C PRO A 126 8.96 14.64 20.03
N LEU A 127 9.43 15.21 18.92
CA LEU A 127 10.47 16.24 18.91
C LEU A 127 9.93 17.61 19.32
N THR A 128 8.65 17.87 19.06
CA THR A 128 7.94 19.08 19.50
C THR A 128 6.61 18.68 20.13
N GLU A 129 6.01 19.56 20.93
CA GLU A 129 4.69 19.30 21.54
C GLU A 129 3.52 19.46 20.55
N GLU A 130 3.81 19.86 19.32
CA GLU A 130 2.81 20.05 18.27
C GLU A 130 2.29 18.72 17.73
N ALA A 131 1.00 18.69 17.41
CA ALA A 131 0.38 17.54 16.76
C ALA A 131 0.95 17.37 15.34
N GLY A 132 1.24 16.12 14.95
CA GLY A 132 1.86 15.86 13.65
C GLY A 132 3.38 16.00 13.62
N SER A 133 4.00 16.23 14.79
CA SER A 133 5.44 16.44 14.88
C SER A 133 6.24 15.21 14.47
N LEU A 134 7.49 15.47 14.07
CA LEU A 134 8.48 14.41 13.90
C LEU A 134 8.72 13.70 15.23
N VAL A 135 8.91 12.39 15.18
CA VAL A 135 9.12 11.59 16.38
C VAL A 135 10.40 10.79 16.32
N LEU A 136 10.98 10.55 17.50
CA LEU A 136 12.08 9.61 17.70
C LEU A 136 11.52 8.34 18.30
N PHE A 137 11.67 7.23 17.59
CA PHE A 137 11.31 5.93 18.12
C PHE A 137 12.08 5.62 19.41
N ARG A 138 11.38 5.02 20.37
CA ARG A 138 12.00 4.26 21.45
C ARG A 138 12.19 2.82 21.01
N ASP A 139 12.82 2.01 21.85
CA ASP A 139 12.93 0.57 21.57
C ASP A 139 11.53 -0.08 21.64
N CYS A 140 10.97 -0.37 20.47
CA CYS A 140 9.68 -1.03 20.27
C CYS A 140 9.71 -1.90 19.00
N VAL A 141 8.63 -2.64 18.73
CA VAL A 141 8.57 -3.54 17.56
C VAL A 141 8.70 -2.78 16.25
N ASP A 142 7.93 -1.71 16.06
CA ASP A 142 7.95 -0.90 14.84
C ASP A 142 9.29 -0.25 14.59
N ALA A 143 9.97 0.22 15.65
CA ALA A 143 11.30 0.80 15.52
C ALA A 143 12.30 -0.19 14.91
N ARG A 144 12.28 -1.45 15.38
CA ARG A 144 13.13 -2.52 14.85
C ARG A 144 12.75 -2.89 13.42
N LEU A 145 11.45 -2.96 13.12
CA LEU A 145 10.97 -3.22 11.76
C LEU A 145 11.42 -2.13 10.79
N VAL A 146 11.22 -0.86 11.16
CA VAL A 146 11.62 0.32 10.39
C VAL A 146 13.13 0.34 10.16
N MET A 147 13.94 0.05 11.19
CA MET A 147 15.40 -0.03 11.05
C MET A 147 15.82 -1.12 10.06
N VAL A 148 15.23 -2.31 10.15
CA VAL A 148 15.51 -3.42 9.22
C VAL A 148 15.08 -3.06 7.81
N LEU A 149 13.86 -2.55 7.62
CA LEU A 149 13.36 -2.13 6.30
C LEU A 149 14.22 -1.03 5.68
N SER A 150 14.59 -0.01 6.45
CA SER A 150 15.47 1.08 6.02
C SER A 150 16.84 0.54 5.58
N SER A 151 17.41 -0.42 6.32
CA SER A 151 18.70 -1.03 5.97
C SER A 151 18.63 -1.93 4.72
N LEU A 152 17.55 -2.70 4.57
CA LEU A 152 17.36 -3.63 3.45
C LEU A 152 17.10 -2.89 2.14
N LEU A 153 16.29 -1.83 2.21
CA LEU A 153 15.90 -1.04 1.04
C LEU A 153 16.84 0.15 0.80
N ASN A 154 17.77 0.42 1.73
CA ASN A 154 18.65 1.59 1.71
C ASN A 154 17.89 2.91 1.55
N VAL A 155 16.81 3.10 2.33
CA VAL A 155 15.94 4.28 2.26
C VAL A 155 15.99 5.12 3.53
N SER A 156 15.90 6.43 3.36
CA SER A 156 15.69 7.35 4.48
C SER A 156 14.21 7.39 4.87
N MET A 157 13.92 7.33 6.16
CA MET A 157 12.55 7.39 6.68
C MET A 157 12.32 8.65 7.52
N GLU A 158 11.17 9.26 7.33
CA GLU A 158 10.65 10.37 8.12
C GLU A 158 9.47 9.89 8.94
N ILE A 159 9.63 9.84 10.26
CA ILE A 159 8.61 9.29 11.15
C ILE A 159 7.85 10.44 11.80
N ARG A 160 6.52 10.42 11.67
CA ARG A 160 5.62 11.44 12.23
C ARG A 160 4.51 10.80 13.05
N GLU A 161 4.12 11.47 14.12
CA GLU A 161 2.89 11.15 14.84
C GLU A 161 1.68 11.54 13.98
N VAL A 162 0.62 10.74 14.01
CA VAL A 162 -0.66 11.13 13.41
C VAL A 162 -1.33 12.19 14.31
N PRO A 163 -1.65 13.39 13.83
CA PRO A 163 -2.18 14.48 14.66
C PRO A 163 -3.40 14.11 15.52
N GLU A 164 -4.35 13.38 14.94
CA GLU A 164 -5.60 12.96 15.58
C GLU A 164 -5.41 11.76 16.50
N ARG A 165 -4.20 11.16 16.53
CA ARG A 165 -3.86 9.96 17.32
C ARG A 165 -4.87 8.82 17.16
N SER A 166 -5.44 8.71 15.97
CA SER A 166 -6.47 7.74 15.61
C SER A 166 -6.04 6.97 14.37
N TRP A 167 -6.29 5.66 14.34
CA TRP A 167 -6.07 4.84 13.15
C TRP A 167 -6.96 5.26 11.98
N GLY A 168 -8.13 5.81 12.30
CA GLY A 168 -9.11 6.24 11.31
C GLY A 168 -10.38 5.41 11.31
N THR A 169 -11.48 6.09 11.00
CA THR A 169 -12.81 5.57 10.80
C THR A 169 -13.34 6.09 9.46
N GLU A 170 -14.10 5.25 8.79
CA GLU A 170 -14.77 5.62 7.53
C GLU A 170 -16.02 6.45 7.83
N ASN A 171 -16.24 7.47 7.01
CA ASN A 171 -17.51 8.17 6.93
C ASN A 171 -17.79 8.56 5.48
N ASN A 172 -18.70 7.83 4.82
CA ASN A 172 -19.13 8.08 3.44
C ASN A 172 -17.97 8.06 2.42
N GLY A 173 -17.09 7.07 2.53
CA GLY A 173 -15.92 6.88 1.67
C GLY A 173 -14.72 7.76 2.01
N ILE A 174 -14.83 8.63 3.02
CA ILE A 174 -13.74 9.48 3.50
C ILE A 174 -13.24 8.91 4.83
N PHE A 175 -11.94 8.71 4.92
CA PHE A 175 -11.30 8.26 6.15
C PHE A 175 -10.66 9.45 6.88
N ASN A 176 -10.72 9.41 8.21
CA ASN A 176 -9.94 10.31 9.08
C ASN A 176 -8.73 9.58 9.70
N GLY A 177 -7.98 10.26 10.56
CA GLY A 177 -6.81 9.68 11.24
C GLY A 177 -5.78 9.14 10.24
N MET A 178 -5.01 8.13 10.65
CA MET A 178 -3.94 7.54 9.82
C MET A 178 -4.43 7.11 8.43
N LEU A 179 -5.61 6.46 8.36
CA LEU A 179 -6.21 6.05 7.08
C LEU A 179 -6.56 7.23 6.17
N GLY A 180 -6.94 8.38 6.73
CA GLY A 180 -7.13 9.61 5.98
C GLY A 180 -5.84 10.11 5.33
N TYR A 181 -4.72 10.05 6.06
CA TYR A 181 -3.40 10.40 5.50
C TYR A 181 -2.97 9.42 4.40
N PHE A 182 -3.27 8.13 4.56
CA PHE A 182 -3.05 7.16 3.48
C PHE A 182 -3.91 7.48 2.25
N GLN A 183 -5.20 7.78 2.46
CA GLN A 183 -6.13 8.14 1.38
C GLN A 183 -5.67 9.37 0.60
N GLN A 184 -5.01 10.30 1.30
CA GLN A 184 -4.49 11.55 0.73
C GLN A 184 -3.04 11.43 0.24
N GLU A 185 -2.42 10.25 0.31
CA GLU A 185 -1.02 10.01 -0.09
C GLU A 185 -0.02 10.90 0.66
N GLU A 186 -0.34 11.27 1.89
CA GLU A 186 0.53 12.06 2.76
C GLU A 186 1.55 11.19 3.52
N ILE A 187 1.31 9.88 3.56
CA ILE A 187 2.14 8.88 4.23
C ILE A 187 2.36 7.69 3.29
N ASP A 188 3.54 7.08 3.35
CA ASP A 188 3.92 5.98 2.47
C ASP A 188 3.78 4.63 3.20
N ILE A 189 4.10 4.61 4.50
CA ILE A 189 4.05 3.43 5.37
C ILE A 189 3.44 3.84 6.71
N GLY A 190 2.74 2.92 7.38
CA GLY A 190 2.13 3.15 8.68
C GLY A 190 2.47 2.04 9.67
N GLY A 191 2.31 2.37 10.94
CA GLY A 191 2.41 1.41 12.05
C GLY A 191 1.28 0.37 12.07
N PRO A 192 1.11 -0.35 13.20
CA PRO A 192 0.18 -1.46 13.32
C PRO A 192 -1.27 -1.01 13.06
N LEU A 193 -1.91 -1.70 12.12
CA LEU A 193 -3.28 -1.47 11.73
C LEU A 193 -3.96 -2.81 11.47
N GLY A 194 -5.08 -3.05 12.15
CA GLY A 194 -5.91 -4.24 11.90
C GLY A 194 -6.51 -4.20 10.49
N SER A 195 -6.38 -5.30 9.76
CA SER A 195 -6.98 -5.46 8.43
C SER A 195 -8.48 -5.68 8.53
N THR A 196 -9.23 -4.80 7.89
CA THR A 196 -10.69 -4.91 7.73
C THR A 196 -11.03 -4.64 6.27
N GLU A 197 -12.20 -5.12 5.82
CA GLU A 197 -12.64 -4.95 4.44
C GLU A 197 -12.70 -3.48 4.03
N GLU A 198 -13.16 -2.61 4.93
CA GLU A 198 -13.22 -1.16 4.68
C GLU A 198 -11.84 -0.56 4.47
N ARG A 199 -10.85 -0.96 5.29
CA ARG A 199 -9.49 -0.43 5.24
C ARG A 199 -8.73 -0.88 4.00
N MET A 200 -8.99 -2.11 3.54
CA MET A 200 -8.40 -2.64 2.29
C MET A 200 -8.80 -1.87 1.03
N LYS A 201 -9.82 -1.00 1.11
CA LYS A 201 -10.19 -0.11 0.00
C LYS A 201 -9.25 1.08 -0.17
N VAL A 202 -8.47 1.41 0.86
CA VAL A 202 -7.61 2.61 0.89
C VAL A 202 -6.13 2.25 1.04
N VAL A 203 -5.82 1.16 1.75
CA VAL A 203 -4.45 0.72 1.99
C VAL A 203 -4.24 -0.72 1.57
N GLU A 204 -3.03 -1.01 1.11
CA GLU A 204 -2.56 -2.38 0.89
C GLU A 204 -1.75 -2.84 2.10
N PHE A 205 -2.01 -4.06 2.56
CA PHE A 205 -1.33 -4.64 3.70
C PHE A 205 -0.20 -5.55 3.23
N ALA A 206 1.04 -5.29 3.66
CA ALA A 206 2.21 -6.10 3.32
C ALA A 206 2.19 -7.51 3.94
N GLY A 207 1.31 -7.75 4.91
CA GLY A 207 1.17 -8.99 5.66
C GLY A 207 1.08 -8.73 7.16
N ALA A 208 0.36 -9.60 7.88
CA ALA A 208 0.27 -9.51 9.32
C ALA A 208 1.52 -10.13 9.95
N TYR A 209 2.40 -9.31 10.54
CA TYR A 209 3.51 -9.82 11.36
C TYR A 209 3.04 -10.29 12.74
N GLN A 210 1.78 -10.01 13.09
CA GLN A 210 1.13 -10.43 14.31
C GLN A 210 -0.35 -10.75 14.09
N ALA A 211 -0.82 -11.81 14.77
CA ALA A 211 -2.24 -12.09 14.90
C ALA A 211 -2.79 -11.42 16.17
N ASP A 212 -3.76 -10.52 16.00
CA ASP A 212 -4.54 -9.99 17.11
C ASP A 212 -5.60 -11.00 17.54
N VAL A 213 -5.70 -11.22 18.86
CA VAL A 213 -6.73 -12.09 19.45
C VAL A 213 -7.68 -11.20 20.25
N ILE A 214 -8.98 -11.30 19.94
CA ILE A 214 -10.02 -10.66 20.76
C ILE A 214 -10.07 -11.40 22.10
N SER A 215 -9.75 -10.70 23.18
CA SER A 215 -9.76 -11.25 24.53
C SER A 215 -10.64 -10.39 25.44
N LEU A 216 -11.37 -11.05 26.34
CA LEU A 216 -12.11 -10.37 27.40
C LEU A 216 -11.19 -10.24 28.60
N VAL A 217 -10.81 -9.01 28.91
CA VAL A 217 -9.99 -8.70 30.09
C VAL A 217 -10.92 -8.25 31.22
N SER A 218 -10.82 -8.91 32.37
CA SER A 218 -11.53 -8.53 33.59
C SER A 218 -10.54 -8.32 34.73
N LEU A 219 -10.96 -7.57 35.75
CA LEU A 219 -10.16 -7.40 36.96
C LEU A 219 -10.01 -8.75 37.67
N GLN A 220 -8.81 -9.02 38.17
CA GLN A 220 -8.59 -10.17 39.02
C GLN A 220 -9.51 -10.07 40.25
N PRO A 221 -10.29 -11.11 40.58
CA PRO A 221 -11.13 -11.09 41.76
C PRO A 221 -10.24 -10.97 43.01
N THR A 222 -10.65 -10.13 43.95
CA THR A 222 -9.97 -10.03 45.24
C THR A 222 -10.05 -11.37 45.97
N PRO A 223 -8.94 -11.85 46.57
CA PRO A 223 -8.99 -13.09 47.33
C PRO A 223 -9.95 -12.95 48.50
N LEU A 224 -10.69 -14.02 48.78
CA LEU A 224 -11.63 -14.04 49.89
C LEU A 224 -10.84 -13.97 51.20
N PRO A 225 -11.39 -13.37 52.28
CA PRO A 225 -10.66 -13.21 53.52
C PRO A 225 -10.25 -14.57 54.12
N GLN A 226 -8.94 -14.77 54.33
CA GLN A 226 -8.38 -16.05 54.79
C GLN A 226 -8.93 -16.48 56.16
N HIS A 227 -9.29 -15.53 57.03
CA HIS A 227 -9.86 -15.83 58.35
C HIS A 227 -11.25 -16.50 58.28
N MET A 228 -11.99 -16.34 57.17
CA MET A 228 -13.27 -17.02 56.97
C MET A 228 -13.13 -18.45 56.43
N SER A 229 -11.89 -18.92 56.18
CA SER A 229 -11.63 -20.25 55.61
C SER A 229 -12.09 -21.39 56.52
N ILE A 230 -12.11 -21.18 57.85
CA ILE A 230 -12.53 -22.18 58.85
C ILE A 230 -14.06 -22.32 58.89
N ILE A 231 -14.80 -21.21 58.70
CA ILE A 231 -16.26 -21.17 58.89
C ILE A 231 -17.00 -21.54 57.60
N ARG A 232 -16.47 -21.12 56.44
CA ARG A 232 -17.10 -21.30 55.12
C ARG A 232 -17.39 -22.73 54.66
N PRO A 233 -16.60 -23.77 55.02
CA PRO A 233 -16.86 -25.13 54.57
C PRO A 233 -18.19 -25.69 55.08
N PHE A 234 -18.73 -25.13 56.16
CA PHE A 234 -19.90 -25.64 56.84
C PHE A 234 -21.08 -24.67 56.72
N THR A 235 -22.26 -25.22 56.47
CA THR A 235 -23.49 -24.44 56.44
C THR A 235 -23.87 -23.95 57.84
N GLY A 236 -24.59 -22.83 57.93
CA GLY A 236 -25.06 -22.30 59.22
C GLY A 236 -25.89 -23.32 60.03
N SER A 237 -26.59 -24.23 59.35
CA SER A 237 -27.33 -25.33 59.99
C SER A 237 -26.44 -26.32 60.75
N LEU A 238 -25.23 -26.63 60.26
CA LEU A 238 -24.30 -27.53 60.95
C LEU A 238 -23.76 -26.87 62.23
N TRP A 239 -23.41 -25.59 62.14
CA TRP A 239 -22.99 -24.82 63.31
C TRP A 239 -24.08 -24.74 64.38
N LEU A 240 -25.35 -24.55 63.98
CA LEU A 240 -26.49 -24.58 64.89
C LEU A 240 -26.71 -25.97 65.49
N ALA A 241 -26.60 -27.05 64.70
CA ALA A 241 -26.71 -28.41 65.20
C ALA A 241 -25.64 -28.74 66.25
N LEU A 242 -24.40 -28.27 66.06
CA LEU A 242 -23.31 -28.40 67.04
C LEU A 242 -23.54 -27.60 68.33
N LEU A 243 -24.24 -26.46 68.26
CA LEU A 243 -24.54 -25.65 69.45
C LEU A 243 -25.71 -26.20 70.28
N VAL A 244 -26.61 -26.94 69.65
CA VAL A 244 -27.80 -27.53 70.29
C VAL A 244 -27.54 -28.95 70.81
N SER A 245 -26.51 -29.64 70.29
CA SER A 245 -26.05 -30.95 70.76
C SER A 245 -25.20 -30.87 72.02
#